data_AF-A0A260BSN5-F1
#
_entry.id   AF-A0A260BSN5-F1
#
_cell.length_a   1.000
_cell.length_b   1.000
_cell.length_c   1.000
_cell.angle_alpha   90.00
_cell.angle_beta   90.00
_cell.angle_gamma   90.00
#
_symmetry.space_group_name_H-M   'P 1'
#
loop_
_entity.id
_entity.type
_entity.pdbx_description
1 polymer ?
#
loop_
_entity_poly.entity_id
_entity_poly.type
_entity_poly.pdbx_seq_one_letter_code
_entity_poly.pdbx_strand_id
1 'polypeptide(L)'
;MALLRNNDTATESGLDLDTGNILWSREAGSFAEVGALDGDIATLFGPEVLRGIDVRTGNVVWDIPTTALDDEGIDLQSWPMVDRVGTDSIYTRALSISALRAT
;
A
#
# COMPACT_ATOMS: atom_id res chain seq x y z
N MET A 1 -8.97 -6.01 -12.82
CA MET A 1 -9.25 -6.01 -11.37
C MET A 1 -8.52 -4.84 -10.74
N ALA A 2 -9.03 -4.30 -9.64
CA ALA A 2 -8.39 -3.22 -8.89
C ALA A 2 -8.56 -3.40 -7.38
N LEU A 3 -7.65 -2.77 -6.63
CA LEU A 3 -7.82 -2.54 -5.21
C LEU A 3 -8.27 -1.09 -5.02
N LEU A 4 -9.38 -0.88 -4.33
CA LEU A 4 -9.82 0.43 -3.87
C LEU A 4 -9.59 0.52 -2.36
N ARG A 5 -8.88 1.56 -1.93
CA ARG A 5 -8.79 1.94 -0.53
C ARG A 5 -9.57 3.23 -0.32
N ASN A 6 -10.60 3.16 0.52
CA ASN A 6 -11.42 4.31 0.89
C ASN A 6 -11.00 4.79 2.27
N ASN A 7 -10.43 5.99 2.33
CA ASN A 7 -9.95 6.60 3.57
C ASN A 7 -11.08 7.14 4.46
N ASP A 8 -12.22 7.53 3.87
CA ASP A 8 -13.36 8.06 4.64
C ASP A 8 -14.05 6.96 5.44
N THR A 9 -14.12 5.75 4.87
CA THR A 9 -14.75 4.58 5.50
C THR A 9 -13.75 3.63 6.12
N ALA A 10 -12.45 3.88 5.99
CA ALA A 10 -11.37 2.98 6.38
C ALA A 10 -11.61 1.54 5.85
N THR A 11 -11.92 1.40 4.56
CA THR A 11 -12.16 0.10 3.93
C THR A 11 -11.24 -0.17 2.75
N GLU A 12 -10.86 -1.41 2.58
CA GLU A 12 -10.23 -1.95 1.37
C GLU A 12 -11.22 -2.86 0.65
N SER A 13 -11.28 -2.75 -0.68
CA SER A 13 -12.17 -3.55 -1.52
C SER A 13 -11.49 -3.97 -2.81
N GLY A 14 -11.74 -5.21 -3.23
CA GLY A 14 -11.42 -5.68 -4.58
C GLY A 14 -12.55 -5.31 -5.53
N LEU A 15 -12.20 -4.78 -6.69
CA LEU A 15 -13.13 -4.38 -7.74
C LEU A 15 -12.87 -5.14 -9.02
N ASP A 16 -13.94 -5.63 -9.62
CA ASP A 16 -13.97 -5.96 -11.04
C ASP A 16 -14.13 -4.67 -11.83
N LEU A 17 -13.14 -4.35 -12.68
CA LEU A 17 -13.16 -3.12 -13.48
C LEU A 17 -14.03 -3.25 -14.74
N ASP A 18 -14.30 -4.47 -15.19
CA ASP A 18 -15.14 -4.70 -16.37
C ASP A 18 -16.61 -4.51 -16.01
N THR A 19 -17.00 -4.93 -14.81
CA THR A 19 -18.40 -4.91 -14.34
C THR A 19 -18.70 -3.83 -13.30
N GLY A 20 -17.67 -3.27 -12.64
CA GLY A 20 -17.81 -2.35 -11.51
C GLY A 20 -18.22 -3.04 -10.20
N ASN A 21 -18.30 -4.36 -10.17
CA ASN A 21 -18.73 -5.11 -8.99
C ASN A 21 -17.65 -5.15 -7.91
N ILE A 22 -18.07 -5.04 -6.66
CA ILE A 22 -17.22 -5.34 -5.50
C ILE A 22 -17.10 -6.87 -5.37
N LEU A 23 -15.87 -7.37 -5.41
CA LEU A 23 -15.55 -8.77 -5.21
C LEU A 23 -15.51 -9.14 -3.74
N TRP A 24 -14.91 -8.27 -2.94
CA TRP A 24 -14.77 -8.38 -1.50
C TRP A 24 -14.58 -6.99 -0.90
N SER A 25 -14.89 -6.86 0.38
CA SER A 25 -14.65 -5.63 1.15
C SER A 25 -14.35 -5.99 2.60
N ARG A 26 -13.41 -5.26 3.21
CA ARG A 26 -13.04 -5.39 4.63
C ARG A 26 -12.60 -4.06 5.21
N GLU A 27 -12.52 -4.01 6.54
CA GLU A 27 -11.82 -2.93 7.23
C GLU A 27 -10.36 -2.87 6.79
N ALA A 28 -9.92 -1.67 6.42
CA ALA A 28 -8.53 -1.41 6.10
C ALA A 28 -7.71 -1.46 7.39
N GLY A 29 -6.58 -2.15 7.35
CA GLY A 29 -5.63 -2.10 8.48
C GLY A 29 -4.93 -0.75 8.58
N SER A 30 -3.79 -0.72 9.27
CA SER A 30 -2.91 0.46 9.34
C SER A 30 -2.70 1.11 7.97
N PHE A 31 -2.64 2.44 7.95
CA PHE A 31 -2.54 3.24 6.74
C PHE A 31 -1.37 2.77 5.84
N ALA A 32 -1.67 2.57 4.55
CA ALA A 32 -0.69 2.26 3.51
C ALA A 32 -1.19 2.76 2.13
N GLU A 33 -0.27 3.26 1.32
CA GLU A 33 -0.50 3.73 -0.05
C GLU A 33 -0.62 2.53 -1.00
N VAL A 34 -1.55 2.53 -1.94
CA VAL A 34 -1.55 1.54 -3.03
C VAL A 34 -0.56 2.00 -4.09
N GLY A 35 0.60 1.34 -4.18
CA GLY A 35 1.70 1.83 -5.02
C GLY A 35 1.86 1.14 -6.38
N ALA A 36 1.50 -0.14 -6.51
CA ALA A 36 1.66 -0.88 -7.77
C ALA A 36 0.72 -2.08 -7.88
N LEU A 37 0.54 -2.59 -9.10
CA LEU A 37 -0.18 -3.83 -9.41
C LEU A 37 0.69 -4.69 -10.33
N ASP A 38 0.97 -5.93 -9.94
CA ASP A 38 1.62 -6.96 -10.76
C ASP A 38 0.71 -8.18 -10.89
N GLY A 39 0.17 -8.40 -12.09
CA GLY A 39 -0.91 -9.35 -12.30
C GLY A 39 -2.11 -9.06 -11.39
N ASP A 40 -2.43 -10.00 -10.52
CA ASP A 40 -3.52 -9.88 -9.53
C ASP A 40 -3.02 -9.43 -8.14
N ILE A 41 -1.75 -9.05 -7.98
CA ILE A 41 -1.18 -8.66 -6.69
C ILE A 41 -0.98 -7.15 -6.61
N ALA A 42 -1.79 -6.47 -5.79
CA ALA A 42 -1.59 -5.07 -5.44
C ALA A 42 -0.54 -4.95 -4.33
N THR A 43 0.42 -4.04 -4.52
CA THR A 43 1.44 -3.71 -3.51
C THR A 43 1.04 -2.47 -2.74
N LEU A 44 1.03 -2.59 -1.42
CA LEU A 44 0.75 -1.51 -0.49
C LEU A 44 2.01 -1.13 0.28
N PHE A 45 2.25 0.17 0.39
CA PHE A 45 3.39 0.75 1.09
C PHE A 45 2.90 1.48 2.35
N GLY A 46 3.14 0.86 3.49
CA GLY A 46 2.90 1.45 4.81
C GLY A 46 4.22 1.87 5.47
N PRO A 47 4.15 2.62 6.57
CA PRO A 47 5.34 3.02 7.35
C PRO A 47 6.14 1.82 7.88
N GLU A 48 5.43 0.77 8.29
CA GLU A 48 5.98 -0.38 9.01
C GLU A 48 5.80 -1.69 8.24
N VAL A 49 5.22 -1.63 7.03
CA VAL A 49 4.92 -2.83 6.25
C VAL A 49 4.89 -2.53 4.75
N LEU A 50 5.52 -3.42 3.99
CA LEU A 50 5.22 -3.62 2.57
C LEU A 50 4.32 -4.86 2.46
N ARG A 51 3.17 -4.74 1.81
CA ARG A 51 2.19 -5.83 1.73
C ARG A 51 1.72 -6.09 0.32
N GLY A 52 1.58 -7.36 -0.04
CA GLY A 52 0.95 -7.80 -1.27
C GLY A 52 -0.45 -8.34 -1.00
N ILE A 53 -1.46 -7.80 -1.69
CA ILE A 53 -2.84 -8.27 -1.60
C ILE A 53 -3.26 -8.84 -2.96
N ASP A 54 -3.76 -10.07 -2.97
CA ASP A 54 -4.46 -10.63 -4.13
C ASP A 54 -5.79 -9.88 -4.31
N VAL A 55 -5.93 -9.12 -5.39
CA VAL A 55 -7.10 -8.24 -5.61
C VAL A 55 -8.38 -9.00 -5.90
N ARG A 56 -8.31 -10.29 -6.26
CA ARG A 56 -9.49 -11.13 -6.54
C ARG A 56 -10.12 -11.67 -5.27
N THR A 57 -9.29 -11.97 -4.28
CA THR A 57 -9.69 -12.68 -3.06
C THR A 57 -9.59 -11.83 -1.80
N GLY A 58 -8.76 -10.79 -1.81
CA GLY A 58 -8.45 -9.96 -0.64
C GLY A 58 -7.42 -10.59 0.29
N ASN A 59 -6.88 -11.76 -0.06
CA ASN A 59 -5.89 -12.45 0.74
C ASN A 59 -4.56 -11.70 0.70
N VAL A 60 -3.90 -11.64 1.86
CA VAL A 60 -2.50 -11.19 1.94
C VAL A 60 -1.63 -12.31 1.40
N VAL A 61 -0.86 -12.03 0.35
CA VAL A 61 0.06 -13.00 -0.27
C VAL A 61 1.42 -12.96 0.39
N TRP A 62 1.87 -11.76 0.77
CA TRP A 62 3.10 -11.54 1.52
C TRP A 62 2.99 -10.26 2.34
N ASP A 63 3.75 -10.22 3.43
CA ASP A 63 3.77 -9.15 4.42
C ASP A 63 5.20 -9.02 4.93
N ILE A 64 5.85 -7.93 4.58
CA ILE A 64 7.27 -7.69 4.85
C ILE A 64 7.35 -6.51 5.82
N PRO A 65 7.78 -6.73 7.07
CA PRO A 65 7.98 -5.65 8.03
C PRO A 65 9.04 -4.67 7.53
N THR A 66 8.77 -3.38 7.67
CA THR A 66 9.74 -2.30 7.43
C THR A 66 9.99 -1.54 8.72
N THR A 67 11.19 -0.97 8.87
CA THR A 67 11.48 -0.06 9.98
C THR A 67 11.10 1.36 9.57
N ALA A 68 10.13 1.95 10.25
CA ALA A 68 9.88 3.38 10.17
C ALA A 68 11.00 4.13 10.93
N LEU A 69 11.50 5.21 10.34
CA LEU A 69 12.45 6.12 10.98
C LEU A 69 11.75 7.46 11.15
N ASP A 70 11.21 7.73 12.34
CA ASP A 70 10.48 8.96 12.65
C ASP A 70 11.32 9.96 13.46
N ASP A 71 10.97 11.24 13.32
CA ASP A 71 11.44 12.34 14.17
C ASP A 71 10.18 12.98 14.77
N GLU A 72 9.90 12.69 16.03
CA GLU A 72 8.68 13.15 16.69
C GLU A 72 8.63 14.68 16.75
N GLY A 73 7.71 15.31 16.02
CA GLY A 73 7.44 16.75 16.17
C GLY A 73 7.04 17.54 14.93
N ILE A 74 6.94 16.92 13.75
CA ILE A 74 6.48 17.60 12.53
C ILE A 74 5.11 17.04 12.11
N ASP A 75 4.23 17.97 11.73
CA ASP A 75 2.82 17.79 11.40
C ASP A 75 2.58 16.57 10.49
N LEU A 76 1.57 15.76 10.83
CA LEU A 76 1.29 14.41 10.31
C LEU A 76 0.79 14.37 8.86
N GLN A 77 0.86 15.49 8.14
CA GLN A 77 0.41 15.60 6.76
C GLN A 77 1.60 15.69 5.81
N SER A 78 2.07 14.54 5.36
CA SER A 78 2.76 14.45 4.08
C SER A 78 2.08 13.37 3.28
N TRP A 79 1.67 13.71 2.06
CA TRP A 79 1.16 12.71 1.13
C TRP A 79 2.26 11.71 0.85
N PRO A 80 1.99 10.40 1.01
CA PRO A 80 3.00 9.41 0.71
C PRO A 80 3.38 9.48 -0.76
N MET A 81 4.66 9.36 -1.03
CA MET A 81 5.19 9.28 -2.38
C MET A 81 5.89 7.94 -2.54
N VAL A 82 5.57 7.24 -3.61
CA VAL A 82 6.36 6.11 -4.10
C VAL A 82 7.06 6.59 -5.37
N ASP A 83 8.37 6.42 -5.42
CA ASP A 83 9.16 6.66 -6.62
C ASP A 83 10.14 5.50 -6.88
N ARG A 84 10.62 5.38 -8.11
CA ARG A 84 11.54 4.33 -8.54
C ARG A 84 12.81 4.94 -9.10
N VAL A 85 13.95 4.62 -8.49
CA VAL A 85 15.27 5.07 -8.94
C VAL A 85 16.09 3.85 -9.37
N GLY A 86 16.20 3.65 -10.69
CA GLY A 86 16.84 2.46 -11.25
C GLY A 86 16.05 1.18 -10.91
N THR A 87 16.67 0.26 -10.18
CA THR A 87 16.02 -0.98 -9.71
C THR A 87 15.36 -0.85 -8.34
N ASP A 88 15.66 0.22 -7.61
CA ASP A 88 15.21 0.43 -6.24
C ASP A 88 13.88 1.19 -6.19
N SER A 89 13.04 0.85 -5.22
CA SER A 89 11.80 1.56 -4.94
C SER A 89 11.92 2.31 -3.62
N ILE A 90 11.58 3.60 -3.63
CA ILE A 90 11.61 4.48 -2.47
C ILE A 90 10.17 4.84 -2.13
N TYR A 91 9.78 4.60 -0.89
CA TYR A 91 8.55 5.11 -0.29
C TYR A 91 8.92 6.18 0.72
N THR A 92 8.30 7.35 0.63
CA THR A 92 8.41 8.41 1.62
C THR A 92 7.04 8.82 2.10
N ARG A 93 6.88 9.00 3.41
CA ARG A 93 5.73 9.72 4.00
C ARG A 93 6.23 10.66 5.08
N ALA A 94 5.30 11.34 5.76
CA ALA A 94 5.65 12.14 6.92
C ALA A 94 6.45 11.27 7.88
N LEU A 95 7.70 11.67 8.12
CA LEU A 95 8.58 11.04 9.10
C LEU A 95 8.91 9.57 8.79
N SER A 96 8.92 9.13 7.54
CA SER A 96 9.60 7.87 7.20
C SER A 96 10.03 7.79 5.74
N ILE A 97 11.16 7.14 5.52
CA ILE A 97 11.61 6.67 4.21
C ILE A 97 11.89 5.18 4.30
N SER A 98 11.30 4.40 3.39
CA SER A 98 11.57 2.98 3.24
C SER A 98 12.11 2.74 1.83
N ALA A 99 13.21 2.01 1.72
CA ALA A 99 13.81 1.66 0.45
C ALA A 99 13.82 0.14 0.27
N LEU A 100 13.21 -0.33 -0.82
CA LEU A 100 13.33 -1.71 -1.27
C LEU A 100 14.41 -1.77 -2.35
N ARG A 101 15.49 -2.49 -2.09
CA ARG A 101 16.57 -2.70 -3.06
C ARG A 101 16.40 -4.03 -3.77
N ALA A 102 16.52 -4.02 -5.10
CA ALA A 102 16.65 -5.27 -5.85
C ALA A 102 18.11 -5.73 -5.77
N THR A 103 18.33 -6.92 -5.22
CA THR A 103 19.64 -7.59 -5.22
C THR A 103 19.91 -8.31 -6.53
#